data_AF-A0A2M8P5I3-F1
#
_entry.id   AF-A0A2M8P5I3-F1
#
_cell.length_a   1.000
_cell.length_b   1.000
_cell.length_c   1.000
_cell.angle_alpha   90.00
_cell.angle_beta   90.00
_cell.angle_gamma   90.00
#
_symmetry.space_group_name_H-M   'P 1'
#
loop_
_entity.id
_entity.type
_entity.pdbx_description
1 polymer ?
#
loop_
_entity_poly.entity_id
_entity_poly.type
_entity_poly.pdbx_seq_one_letter_code
_entity_poly.pdbx_strand_id
1 'polypeptide(L)'
;MELRLAGLLHDIAKPATRREGGKHKRYTFFGHEVVGAKMTQKILDRLKMPRDITEKVVKLVRWHMFFADPDEITLSAVRRTIVRIGEENIDDLLNLRVCDR
;
A
#
# COMPACT_ATOMS: atom_id res chain seq x y z
N MET A 1 -0.62 4.18 15.69
CA MET A 1 0.59 4.89 15.17
C MET A 1 0.93 4.44 13.75
N GLU A 2 0.78 3.15 13.49
CA GLU A 2 0.98 2.40 12.25
C GLU A 2 0.28 3.02 11.05
N LEU A 3 -1.00 3.41 11.18
CA LEU A 3 -1.75 4.04 10.10
C LEU A 3 -1.10 5.35 9.61
N ARG A 4 -0.54 6.15 10.52
CA ARG A 4 0.16 7.40 10.16
C ARG A 4 1.49 7.11 9.45
N LEU A 5 2.21 6.08 9.87
CA LEU A 5 3.43 5.63 9.19
C LEU A 5 3.11 5.08 7.80
N ALA A 6 2.05 4.29 7.66
CA ALA A 6 1.56 3.83 6.37
C ALA A 6 1.14 5.00 5.47
N GLY A 7 0.41 5.98 6.00
CA GLY A 7 0.05 7.22 5.31
C GLY A 7 1.27 8.01 4.82
N LEU A 8 2.32 8.10 5.64
CA LEU A 8 3.56 8.77 5.24
C LEU A 8 4.31 8.02 4.12
N LEU A 9 4.23 6.69 4.09
CA LEU A 9 5.07 5.83 3.24
C LEU A 9 4.34 5.18 2.07
N HIS A 10 3.01 5.31 1.94
CA HIS A 10 2.21 4.54 0.97
C HIS A 10 2.73 4.67 -0.46
N ASP A 11 3.18 5.87 -0.84
CA ASP A 11 3.65 6.20 -2.18
C ASP A 11 5.17 6.44 -2.30
N ILE A 12 5.94 6.01 -1.30
CA ILE A 12 7.38 6.33 -1.18
C ILE A 12 8.20 5.92 -2.42
N ALA A 13 7.73 4.93 -3.18
CA ALA A 13 8.43 4.41 -4.35
C ALA A 13 8.01 5.03 -5.69
N LYS A 14 7.04 5.96 -5.74
CA LYS A 14 6.67 6.65 -6.99
C LYS A 14 7.90 7.24 -7.73
N PRO A 15 8.85 7.93 -7.07
CA PRO A 15 10.04 8.42 -7.76
C PRO A 15 10.91 7.30 -8.36
N ALA A 16 11.05 6.18 -7.64
CA ALA A 16 11.88 5.04 -8.05
C ALA A 16 11.26 4.21 -9.18
N THR A 17 9.94 4.24 -9.35
CA THR A 17 9.22 3.50 -10.41
C THR A 17 8.71 4.38 -11.53
N ARG A 18 9.09 5.67 -11.54
CA ARG A 18 8.72 6.61 -12.60
C ARG A 18 9.22 6.12 -13.96
N ARG A 19 8.31 5.97 -14.91
CA ARG A 19 8.61 5.65 -16.32
C ARG A 19 7.95 6.66 -17.23
N GLU A 20 8.60 6.95 -18.35
CA GLU A 20 7.96 7.71 -19.43
C GLU A 20 6.97 6.81 -20.18
N GLY A 21 5.83 7.38 -20.57
CA GLY A 21 4.79 6.67 -21.30
C GLY A 21 3.56 6.37 -20.44
N GLY A 22 2.44 6.91 -20.88
CA GLY A 22 1.10 6.66 -20.39
C GLY A 22 0.12 7.26 -21.40
N LYS A 23 -1.02 6.60 -21.65
CA LYS A 23 -1.99 6.99 -22.70
C LYS A 23 -2.33 8.49 -22.68
N HIS A 24 -2.34 9.11 -21.48
CA HIS A 24 -2.66 10.53 -21.24
C HIS A 24 -1.78 11.22 -20.18
N LYS A 25 -0.64 10.62 -19.77
CA LYS A 25 0.26 11.20 -18.74
C LYS A 25 1.72 11.09 -19.19
N ARG A 26 2.52 12.13 -18.90
CA ARG A 26 3.97 12.14 -19.18
C ARG A 26 4.71 11.02 -18.45
N TYR A 27 4.23 10.65 -17.26
CA TYR A 27 4.84 9.61 -16.42
C TYR A 27 3.83 8.61 -15.88
N THR A 28 4.28 7.36 -15.72
CA THR A 28 3.58 6.27 -15.01
C THR A 28 4.42 5.71 -13.87
N PHE A 29 3.77 5.04 -12.92
CA PHE A 29 4.38 4.56 -11.66
C PHE A 29 4.01 3.11 -11.35
N PHE A 30 3.87 2.26 -12.38
CA PHE A 30 3.40 0.89 -12.20
C PHE A 30 4.28 0.09 -11.23
N GLY A 31 3.65 -0.62 -10.30
CA GLY A 31 4.33 -1.47 -9.31
C GLY A 31 5.02 -0.70 -8.17
N HIS A 32 4.76 0.60 -8.00
CA HIS A 32 5.32 1.36 -6.88
C HIS A 32 4.89 0.79 -5.54
N GLU A 33 3.73 0.16 -5.43
CA GLU A 33 3.27 -0.45 -4.18
C GLU A 33 4.09 -1.71 -3.82
N VAL A 34 4.66 -2.43 -4.81
CA VAL A 34 5.62 -3.52 -4.57
C VAL A 34 6.94 -2.97 -4.04
N VAL A 35 7.46 -1.96 -4.73
CA VAL A 35 8.78 -1.38 -4.43
C VAL A 35 8.71 -0.61 -3.12
N GLY A 36 7.60 0.09 -2.88
CA GLY A 36 7.29 0.85 -1.68
C GLY A 36 7.29 -0.05 -0.45
N ALA A 37 6.63 -1.21 -0.50
CA ALA A 37 6.66 -2.17 0.59
C ALA A 37 8.10 -2.60 0.96
N LYS A 38 8.96 -2.87 -0.04
CA LYS A 38 10.38 -3.22 0.18
C LYS A 38 11.18 -2.05 0.75
N MET A 39 10.92 -0.82 0.31
CA MET A 39 11.57 0.38 0.84
C MET A 39 11.14 0.64 2.28
N THR A 40 9.85 0.55 2.57
CA THR A 40 9.26 0.69 3.91
C THR A 40 9.89 -0.28 4.89
N GLN A 41 10.00 -1.57 4.54
CA GLN A 41 10.67 -2.57 5.39
C GLN A 41 12.08 -2.10 5.76
N LYS A 42 12.91 -1.75 4.76
CA LYS A 42 14.28 -1.28 4.98
C LYS A 42 14.36 -0.02 5.85
N ILE A 43 13.42 0.91 5.67
CA ILE A 43 13.36 2.16 6.45
C ILE A 43 13.05 1.85 7.91
N LEU A 44 12.02 1.05 8.18
CA LEU A 44 11.59 0.73 9.54
C LEU A 44 12.60 -0.15 10.27
N ASP A 45 13.25 -1.09 9.57
CA ASP A 45 14.37 -1.89 10.11
C ASP A 45 15.54 -0.99 10.52
N ARG A 46 15.91 -0.02 9.67
CA ARG A 46 16.96 0.96 9.99
C ARG A 46 16.61 1.83 11.19
N LEU A 47 15.33 2.16 11.35
CA LEU A 47 14.81 2.90 12.50
C LEU A 47 14.63 2.02 13.75
N LYS A 48 14.91 0.70 13.66
CA LYS A 48 14.75 -0.28 14.74
C LYS A 48 13.33 -0.32 15.30
N MET A 49 12.34 -0.17 14.42
CA MET A 49 10.94 -0.26 14.82
C MET A 49 10.62 -1.70 15.26
N PRO A 50 9.67 -1.87 16.20
CA PRO A 50 9.13 -3.18 16.54
C PRO A 50 8.68 -3.96 15.31
N ARG A 51 8.89 -5.28 15.34
CA ARG A 51 8.66 -6.16 14.19
C ARG A 51 7.19 -6.20 13.77
N ASP A 52 6.29 -6.28 14.74
CA ASP A 52 4.84 -6.25 14.56
C ASP A 52 4.36 -4.95 13.88
N ILE A 53 4.89 -3.79 14.32
CA ILE A 53 4.62 -2.50 13.68
C ILE A 53 5.14 -2.50 12.25
N THR A 54 6.36 -2.99 12.04
CA THR A 54 6.99 -3.03 10.72
C THR A 54 6.21 -3.90 9.75
N GLU A 55 5.85 -5.11 10.15
CA GLU A 55 5.06 -6.04 9.33
C GLU A 55 3.69 -5.45 8.98
N LYS A 56 3.00 -4.81 9.94
CA LYS A 56 1.72 -4.15 9.70
C LYS A 56 1.84 -3.00 8.70
N VAL A 57 2.80 -2.07 8.90
CA VAL A 57 2.98 -0.92 8.01
C VAL A 57 3.39 -1.35 6.61
N VAL A 58 4.30 -2.33 6.47
CA VAL A 58 4.71 -2.88 5.17
C VAL A 58 3.51 -3.49 4.44
N LYS A 59 2.65 -4.19 5.16
CA LYS A 59 1.44 -4.78 4.57
C LYS A 59 0.46 -3.70 4.09
N LEU A 60 0.21 -2.67 4.89
CA LEU A 60 -0.66 -1.55 4.50
C LEU A 60 -0.10 -0.81 3.27
N VAL A 61 1.20 -0.51 3.24
CA VAL A 61 1.86 0.10 2.07
C VAL A 61 1.78 -0.81 0.84
N ARG A 62 1.93 -2.13 0.99
CA ARG A 62 1.85 -3.08 -0.13
C ARG A 62 0.49 -3.08 -0.82
N TRP A 63 -0.57 -2.86 -0.05
CA TRP A 63 -1.96 -3.02 -0.48
C TRP A 63 -2.75 -1.70 -0.54
N HIS A 64 -2.13 -0.54 -0.31
CA HIS A 64 -2.83 0.75 -0.27
C HIS A 64 -3.62 1.06 -1.57
N MET A 65 -3.11 0.59 -2.71
CA MET A 65 -3.77 0.71 -4.01
C MET A 65 -4.91 -0.29 -4.25
N PHE A 66 -5.27 -1.15 -3.28
CA PHE A 66 -6.30 -2.18 -3.48
C PHE A 66 -7.55 -1.58 -4.14
N PHE A 67 -7.87 -2.11 -5.31
CA PHE A 67 -8.94 -1.61 -6.15
C PHE A 67 -10.23 -2.27 -5.71
N ALA A 68 -11.04 -1.52 -4.96
CA ALA A 68 -12.38 -1.90 -4.57
C ALA A 68 -13.35 -0.91 -5.23
N ASP A 69 -13.42 -0.91 -6.55
CA ASP A 69 -14.64 -0.40 -7.17
C ASP A 69 -15.76 -1.39 -6.82
N PRO A 70 -16.75 -1.00 -6.00
CA PRO A 70 -17.81 -1.91 -5.55
C PRO A 70 -18.59 -2.50 -6.72
N ASP A 71 -18.67 -1.78 -7.85
CA ASP A 71 -19.44 -2.17 -9.02
C ASP A 71 -18.64 -3.09 -9.95
N GLU A 72 -17.30 -3.08 -9.88
CA GLU A 72 -16.43 -3.94 -10.71
C GLU A 72 -15.81 -5.12 -9.95
N ILE A 73 -15.74 -5.08 -8.61
CA ILE A 73 -15.04 -6.10 -7.82
C ILE A 73 -15.89 -7.34 -7.55
N THR A 74 -15.35 -8.51 -7.91
CA THR A 74 -16.00 -9.79 -7.53
C THR A 74 -15.83 -10.10 -6.04
N LEU A 75 -16.83 -10.74 -5.43
CA LEU A 75 -16.75 -11.25 -4.05
C LEU A 75 -15.53 -12.17 -3.84
N SER A 76 -15.11 -12.90 -4.87
CA SER A 76 -13.91 -13.74 -4.80
C SER A 76 -12.62 -12.91 -4.64
N ALA A 77 -12.54 -11.75 -5.31
CA ALA A 77 -11.41 -10.84 -5.22
C ALA A 77 -11.38 -10.13 -3.86
N VAL A 78 -12.54 -9.75 -3.32
CA VAL A 78 -12.68 -9.23 -1.95
C VAL A 78 -12.13 -10.24 -0.95
N ARG A 79 -12.62 -11.49 -0.97
CA ARG A 79 -12.17 -12.54 -0.03
C ARG A 79 -10.67 -12.80 -0.14
N ARG A 80 -10.12 -12.91 -1.35
CA ARG A 80 -8.66 -13.09 -1.55
C ARG A 80 -7.86 -11.93 -0.96
N THR A 81 -8.39 -10.72 -1.02
CA THR A 81 -7.73 -9.54 -0.47
C THR A 81 -7.77 -9.57 1.05
N ILE A 82 -8.94 -9.84 1.65
CA ILE A 82 -9.08 -9.98 3.10
C ILE A 82 -8.08 -11.02 3.64
N VAL A 83 -8.00 -12.19 3.01
CA VAL A 83 -7.06 -13.24 3.41
C VAL A 83 -5.59 -12.82 3.30
N ARG A 84 -5.22 -12.05 2.26
CA ARG A 84 -3.82 -11.59 2.06
C ARG A 84 -3.42 -10.50 3.03
N ILE A 85 -4.36 -9.66 3.44
CA ILE A 85 -4.11 -8.49 4.29
C ILE A 85 -4.29 -8.85 5.77
N GLY A 86 -5.14 -9.82 6.08
CA GLY A 86 -5.61 -10.10 7.44
C GLY A 86 -6.82 -9.23 7.75
N GLU A 87 -7.87 -9.85 8.29
CA GLU A 87 -9.13 -9.20 8.63
C GLU A 87 -8.93 -8.03 9.60
N GLU A 88 -7.97 -8.17 10.52
CA GLU A 88 -7.62 -7.17 11.52
C GLU A 88 -7.05 -5.85 10.96
N ASN A 89 -6.66 -5.85 9.68
CA ASN A 89 -6.05 -4.70 9.02
C ASN A 89 -6.96 -4.04 7.99
N ILE A 90 -8.17 -4.56 7.77
CA ILE A 90 -9.07 -4.06 6.72
C ILE A 90 -9.56 -2.65 7.01
N ASP A 91 -9.97 -2.38 8.25
CA ASP A 91 -10.42 -1.04 8.63
C ASP A 91 -9.30 0.01 8.47
N ASP A 92 -8.07 -0.33 8.88
CA ASP A 92 -6.91 0.54 8.68
C ASP A 92 -6.60 0.77 7.21
N LEU A 93 -6.75 -0.24 6.36
CA LEU A 93 -6.56 -0.09 4.92
C LEU A 93 -7.62 0.82 4.29
N LEU A 94 -8.88 0.68 4.70
CA LEU A 94 -9.97 1.53 4.24
C LEU A 94 -9.73 2.99 4.68
N ASN A 95 -9.35 3.20 5.93
CA ASN A 95 -9.00 4.52 6.45
C ASN A 95 -7.81 5.13 5.70
N LEU A 96 -6.76 4.34 5.43
CA LEU A 96 -5.62 4.80 4.63
C LEU A 96 -6.06 5.29 3.26
N ARG A 97 -7.02 4.60 2.64
CA ARG A 97 -7.54 4.97 1.31
C ARG A 97 -8.44 6.19 1.33
N VAL A 98 -9.24 6.36 2.39
CA VAL A 98 -10.04 7.58 2.59
C VAL A 98 -9.14 8.81 2.68
N CYS A 99 -7.97 8.69 3.31
CA CYS A 99 -7.02 9.81 3.42
C CYS A 99 -6.21 10.11 2.14
N ASP A 100 -6.15 9.18 1.18
CA ASP A 100 -5.44 9.33 -0.10
C ASP A 100 -6.32 10.00 -1.18
N ARG A 101 -7.65 9.99 -1.01
CA ARG A 101 -8.62 10.63 -1.91
C ARG A 101 -8.88 12.09 -1.52
#